data_AF-A0A2P2C6R6-F1
#
_entry.id   AF-A0A2P2C6R6-F1
#
_cell.length_a   1.000
_cell.length_b   1.000
_cell.length_c   1.000
_cell.angle_alpha   90.00
_cell.angle_beta   90.00
_cell.angle_gamma   90.00
#
_symmetry.space_group_name_H-M   'P 1'
#
loop_
_entity.id
_entity.type
_entity.pdbx_description
1 polymer ?
#
loop_
_entity_poly.entity_id
_entity_poly.type
_entity_poly.pdbx_seq_one_letter_code
_entity_poly.pdbx_strand_id
1 'polypeptide(L)'
;MPGGLSGAIGYRRELAGQRRRVLRLGLGSLLGGAVGAGLLLVLPAGAFSAIVPVLVVLGCVLVVLQPTISAWVARRHDGSAPADGAWWVWPAVLLTGVYGGYFGAAQGVLLMAVMGIGIDETLQRLNGVKNVLASIANAIAGLVFIVVADVDWAVVALIAVGSVVGGQLGASYGRRLPATALRALIVVVGLTAVTALLLG
;
A
#
# COMPACT_ATOMS: atom_id res chain seq x y z
N MET A 1 -2.95 11.84 5.39
CA MET A 1 -3.75 10.65 5.02
C MET A 1 -5.00 10.52 5.90
N PRO A 2 -6.12 11.19 5.56
CA PRO A 2 -7.39 11.05 6.30
C PRO A 2 -7.97 9.62 6.26
N GLY A 3 -7.57 8.80 5.28
CA GLY A 3 -8.05 7.42 5.08
C GLY A 3 -7.67 6.41 6.18
N GLY A 4 -6.59 6.66 6.94
CA GLY A 4 -6.10 5.71 7.94
C GLY A 4 -6.97 5.62 9.20
N LEU A 5 -7.43 6.79 9.68
CA LEU A 5 -8.35 6.87 10.82
C LEU A 5 -9.76 6.38 10.44
N SER A 6 -10.25 6.72 9.25
CA SER A 6 -11.53 6.20 8.75
C SER A 6 -11.48 4.68 8.50
N GLY A 7 -10.34 4.14 8.10
CA GLY A 7 -10.14 2.70 7.90
C GLY A 7 -10.17 1.90 9.20
N ALA A 8 -9.52 2.38 10.27
CA ALA A 8 -9.54 1.74 11.57
C ALA A 8 -10.94 1.73 12.21
N ILE A 9 -11.71 2.80 12.02
CA ILE A 9 -13.09 2.90 12.50
C ILE A 9 -14.04 2.04 11.64
N GLY A 10 -13.86 2.06 10.32
CA GLY A 10 -14.68 1.30 9.36
C GLY A 10 -14.52 -0.22 9.46
N TYR A 11 -13.32 -0.70 9.80
CA TYR A 11 -13.01 -2.13 9.96
C TYR A 11 -12.96 -2.61 11.41
N ARG A 12 -13.53 -1.85 12.35
CA ARG A 12 -13.48 -2.18 13.79
C ARG A 12 -14.03 -3.58 14.12
N ARG A 13 -15.01 -4.05 13.35
CA ARG A 13 -15.65 -5.37 13.55
C ARG A 13 -14.72 -6.49 13.07
N GLU A 14 -14.05 -6.28 11.94
CA GLU A 14 -13.09 -7.20 11.34
C GLU A 14 -11.80 -7.31 12.16
N LEU A 15 -11.41 -6.22 12.85
CA LEU A 15 -10.23 -6.18 13.71
C LEU A 15 -10.48 -6.79 15.11
N ALA A 16 -11.74 -7.00 15.49
CA ALA A 16 -12.09 -7.63 16.77
C ALA A 16 -11.47 -9.03 16.87
N GLY A 17 -10.77 -9.29 17.97
CA GLY A 17 -10.03 -10.54 18.22
C GLY A 17 -8.63 -10.62 17.58
N GLN A 18 -8.18 -9.64 16.80
CA GLN A 18 -6.87 -9.68 16.10
C GLN A 18 -5.81 -8.72 16.67
N ARG A 19 -6.03 -8.15 17.87
CA ARG A 19 -5.15 -7.09 18.41
C ARG A 19 -3.67 -7.47 18.42
N ARG A 20 -3.34 -8.69 18.86
CA ARG A 20 -1.95 -9.19 18.91
C ARG A 20 -1.32 -9.27 17.51
N ARG A 21 -2.08 -9.77 16.52
CA ARG A 21 -1.64 -9.85 15.11
C ARG A 21 -1.41 -8.45 14.53
N VAL A 22 -2.35 -7.53 14.74
CA VAL A 22 -2.25 -6.14 14.29
C VAL A 22 -1.04 -5.43 14.90
N LEU A 23 -0.79 -5.58 16.20
CA LEU A 23 0.37 -4.99 16.85
C LEU A 23 1.68 -5.57 16.32
N ARG A 24 1.77 -6.90 16.21
CA ARG A 24 2.98 -7.59 15.74
C ARG A 24 3.32 -7.22 14.28
N LEU A 25 2.36 -7.31 13.37
CA LEU A 25 2.57 -7.00 11.96
C LEU A 25 2.64 -5.48 11.72
N GLY A 26 1.92 -4.70 12.52
CA GLY A 26 1.99 -3.24 12.53
C GLY A 26 3.38 -2.75 12.86
N LEU A 27 4.08 -3.38 13.81
CA LEU A 27 5.49 -3.08 14.09
C LEU A 27 6.38 -3.34 12.86
N GLY A 28 6.20 -4.47 12.17
CA GLY A 28 6.93 -4.76 10.93
C GLY A 28 6.66 -3.70 9.85
N SER A 29 5.40 -3.29 9.68
CA SER A 29 5.02 -2.25 8.72
C SER A 29 5.53 -0.86 9.10
N LEU A 30 5.61 -0.55 10.40
CA LEU A 30 6.16 0.71 10.91
C LEU A 30 7.67 0.78 10.67
N LEU A 31 8.40 -0.27 11.05
CA LEU A 31 9.85 -0.35 10.85
C LEU A 31 10.19 -0.34 9.35
N GLY A 32 9.49 -1.16 8.57
CA GLY A 32 9.64 -1.18 7.12
C GLY A 32 9.35 0.20 6.52
N GLY A 33 8.22 0.82 6.87
CA GLY A 33 7.84 2.14 6.37
C GLY A 33 8.88 3.23 6.69
N ALA A 34 9.41 3.24 7.92
CA ALA A 34 10.47 4.16 8.32
C ALA A 34 11.76 3.96 7.51
N VAL A 35 12.18 2.70 7.32
CA VAL A 35 13.35 2.37 6.49
C VAL A 35 13.13 2.77 5.04
N GLY A 36 11.95 2.49 4.47
CA GLY A 36 11.59 2.87 3.10
C GLY A 36 11.62 4.39 2.88
N ALA A 37 11.05 5.15 3.82
CA ALA A 37 11.08 6.62 3.77
C ALA A 37 12.51 7.16 3.91
N GLY A 38 13.31 6.59 4.82
CA GLY A 38 14.72 6.94 4.97
C GLY A 38 15.54 6.66 3.70
N LEU A 39 15.31 5.52 3.04
CA LEU A 39 15.96 5.19 1.77
C LEU A 39 15.67 6.21 0.68
N LEU A 40 14.45 6.76 0.65
CA LEU A 40 14.08 7.79 -0.32
C LEU A 40 14.82 9.11 -0.06
N LEU A 41 15.02 9.48 1.21
CA LEU A 41 15.75 10.70 1.58
C LEU A 41 17.26 10.62 1.35
N VAL A 42 17.85 9.42 1.42
CA VAL A 42 19.31 9.22 1.26
C VAL A 42 19.69 9.03 -0.22
N LEU A 43 18.75 8.66 -1.09
CA LEU A 43 19.07 8.35 -2.47
C LEU A 43 19.42 9.61 -3.29
N PRO A 44 20.54 9.61 -4.05
CA PRO A 44 20.88 10.72 -4.93
C PRO A 44 19.76 10.99 -5.94
N ALA A 45 19.53 12.25 -6.31
CA ALA A 45 18.48 12.64 -7.25
C ALA A 45 18.51 11.82 -8.56
N GLY A 46 19.69 11.46 -9.06
CA GLY A 46 19.84 10.61 -10.26
C GLY A 46 19.35 9.16 -10.06
N ALA A 47 19.50 8.60 -8.86
CA ALA A 47 18.99 7.27 -8.53
C ALA A 47 17.46 7.27 -8.43
N PHE A 48 16.87 8.34 -7.89
CA PHE A 48 15.42 8.49 -7.83
C PHE A 48 14.80 8.52 -9.23
N SER A 49 15.33 9.34 -10.14
CA SER A 49 14.85 9.43 -11.52
C SER A 49 14.93 8.11 -12.28
N ALA A 50 15.94 7.27 -11.99
CA ALA A 50 16.09 5.95 -12.60
C ALA A 50 15.13 4.90 -11.99
N ILE A 51 14.86 4.99 -10.68
CA ILE A 51 14.07 3.99 -9.95
C ILE A 51 12.56 4.24 -10.09
N VAL A 52 12.11 5.49 -10.15
CA VAL A 52 10.69 5.84 -10.25
C VAL A 52 9.99 5.14 -11.43
N PRO A 53 10.51 5.15 -12.67
CA PRO A 53 9.89 4.43 -13.78
C PRO A 53 9.70 2.94 -13.50
N VAL A 54 10.73 2.29 -12.93
CA VAL A 54 10.68 0.85 -12.57
C VAL A 54 9.60 0.60 -11.53
N LEU A 55 9.48 1.47 -10.52
CA LEU A 55 8.47 1.35 -9.48
C LEU A 55 7.04 1.60 -9.98
N VAL A 56 6.86 2.55 -10.90
CA VAL A 56 5.56 2.78 -11.55
C VAL A 56 5.15 1.56 -12.37
N VAL A 57 6.06 1.00 -13.17
CA VAL A 57 5.82 -0.24 -13.93
C VAL A 57 5.48 -1.39 -13.01
N LEU A 58 6.24 -1.57 -11.92
CA LEU A 58 5.95 -2.59 -10.90
C LEU A 58 4.55 -2.40 -10.30
N GLY A 59 4.16 -1.17 -9.98
CA GLY A 59 2.83 -0.83 -9.50
C GLY A 59 1.73 -1.22 -10.51
N CYS A 60 1.91 -0.86 -11.79
CA CYS A 60 1.00 -1.24 -12.87
C CYS A 60 0.87 -2.77 -12.98
N VAL A 61 1.98 -3.49 -12.98
CA VAL A 61 2.01 -4.96 -13.03
C VAL A 61 1.26 -5.55 -11.83
N LEU A 62 1.50 -5.06 -10.62
CA LEU A 62 0.81 -5.52 -9.42
C LEU A 62 -0.70 -5.25 -9.48
N VAL A 63 -1.13 -4.11 -10.03
CA VAL A 63 -2.56 -3.79 -10.22
C VAL A 63 -3.22 -4.73 -11.23
N VAL A 64 -2.51 -5.09 -12.30
CA VAL A 64 -2.99 -6.07 -13.31
C VAL A 64 -3.06 -7.47 -12.73
N LEU A 65 -2.06 -7.86 -11.93
CA LEU A 65 -1.99 -9.19 -11.29
C LEU A 65 -2.84 -9.29 -10.01
N GLN A 66 -3.32 -8.17 -9.46
CA GLN A 66 -4.16 -8.18 -8.26
C GLN A 66 -5.31 -9.20 -8.30
N PRO A 67 -6.16 -9.29 -9.35
CA PRO A 67 -7.25 -10.26 -9.38
C PRO A 67 -6.76 -11.71 -9.42
N THR A 68 -5.69 -12.02 -10.15
CA THR A 68 -5.14 -13.39 -10.22
C THR A 68 -4.52 -13.80 -8.90
N ILE A 69 -3.75 -12.91 -8.27
CA ILE A 69 -3.19 -13.10 -6.92
C ILE A 69 -4.32 -13.32 -5.93
N SER A 70 -5.35 -12.46 -5.93
CA SER A 70 -6.47 -12.57 -4.99
C SER A 70 -7.25 -13.87 -5.17
N ALA A 71 -7.50 -14.28 -6.42
CA ALA A 71 -8.20 -15.53 -6.72
C ALA A 71 -7.36 -16.76 -6.33
N TRP A 72 -6.06 -16.73 -6.58
CA TRP A 72 -5.15 -17.81 -6.20
C TRP A 72 -5.05 -17.95 -4.68
N VAL A 73 -4.92 -16.84 -3.96
CA VAL A 73 -4.95 -16.80 -2.49
C VAL A 73 -6.29 -17.33 -1.97
N ALA A 74 -7.42 -16.90 -2.54
CA ALA A 74 -8.74 -17.36 -2.11
C ALA A 74 -8.92 -18.89 -2.25
N ARG A 75 -8.35 -19.47 -3.31
CA ARG A 75 -8.38 -20.93 -3.55
C ARG A 75 -7.47 -21.72 -2.62
N ARG A 76 -6.39 -21.10 -2.14
CA ARG A 76 -5.40 -21.72 -1.26
C ARG A 76 -5.81 -21.70 0.21
N HIS A 77 -6.94 -21.07 0.54
CA HIS A 77 -7.48 -21.06 1.89
C HIS A 77 -8.16 -22.41 2.18
N ASP A 78 -7.34 -23.44 2.32
CA ASP A 78 -7.68 -24.84 2.58
C ASP A 78 -7.50 -25.23 4.06
N GLY A 79 -7.19 -24.26 4.94
CA GLY A 79 -6.93 -24.48 6.36
C GLY A 79 -5.52 -24.97 6.68
N SER A 80 -4.60 -25.02 5.71
CA SER A 80 -3.23 -25.54 5.93
C SER A 80 -2.26 -24.54 6.58
N ALA A 81 -2.61 -23.25 6.61
CA ALA A 81 -1.76 -22.22 7.19
C ALA A 81 -1.89 -22.17 8.72
N PRO A 82 -0.86 -21.72 9.47
CA PRO A 82 -1.00 -21.53 10.91
C PRO A 82 -1.95 -20.37 11.21
N ALA A 83 -2.83 -20.56 12.21
CA ALA A 83 -3.72 -19.50 12.70
C ALA A 83 -2.95 -18.28 13.22
N ASP A 84 -1.77 -18.47 13.84
CA ASP A 84 -0.93 -17.35 14.30
C ASP A 84 -0.08 -16.70 13.20
N GLY A 85 -0.17 -17.23 11.97
CA GLY A 85 0.63 -16.83 10.82
C GLY A 85 1.98 -17.54 10.77
N ALA A 86 2.40 -17.92 9.56
CA ALA A 86 3.70 -18.52 9.32
C ALA A 86 4.84 -17.54 9.68
N TRP A 87 6.00 -18.08 10.08
CA TRP A 87 7.13 -17.29 10.58
C TRP A 87 7.62 -16.23 9.57
N TRP A 88 7.52 -16.53 8.27
CA TRP A 88 7.97 -15.66 7.17
C TRP A 88 7.02 -14.48 6.90
N VAL A 89 5.80 -14.49 7.45
CA VAL A 89 4.83 -13.40 7.26
C VAL A 89 5.36 -12.09 7.83
N TRP A 90 6.01 -12.14 9.00
CA TRP A 90 6.54 -10.93 9.63
C TRP A 90 7.64 -10.25 8.81
N PRO A 91 8.72 -10.94 8.38
CA PRO A 91 9.73 -10.32 7.53
C PRO A 91 9.16 -9.91 6.16
N ALA A 92 8.21 -10.65 5.58
CA ALA A 92 7.56 -10.24 4.34
C ALA A 92 6.71 -8.96 4.50
N VAL A 93 6.02 -8.82 5.63
CA VAL A 93 5.31 -7.58 6.01
C VAL A 93 6.27 -6.41 6.19
N LEU A 94 7.45 -6.64 6.79
CA LEU A 94 8.48 -5.62 6.90
C LEU A 94 8.97 -5.17 5.52
N LEU A 95 9.30 -6.10 4.62
CA LEU A 95 9.75 -5.78 3.26
C LEU A 95 8.68 -5.03 2.45
N THR A 96 7.43 -5.46 2.56
CA THR A 96 6.30 -4.72 1.95
C THR A 96 6.08 -3.35 2.60
N GLY A 97 6.41 -3.20 3.88
CA GLY A 97 6.50 -1.91 4.56
C GLY A 97 7.60 -1.02 3.99
N VAL A 98 8.79 -1.56 3.70
CA VAL A 98 9.90 -0.82 3.04
C VAL A 98 9.46 -0.30 1.68
N TYR A 99 8.90 -1.17 0.85
CA TYR A 99 8.33 -0.78 -0.43
C TYR A 99 7.21 0.27 -0.27
N GLY A 100 6.34 0.08 0.72
CA GLY A 100 5.25 1.00 1.05
C GLY A 100 5.71 2.38 1.48
N GLY A 101 6.74 2.45 2.32
CA GLY A 101 7.31 3.72 2.79
C GLY A 101 8.11 4.45 1.72
N TYR A 102 8.70 3.72 0.77
CA TYR A 102 9.41 4.31 -0.36
C TYR A 102 8.45 4.77 -1.47
N PHE A 103 7.51 3.94 -1.91
CA PHE A 103 6.66 4.25 -3.09
C PHE A 103 5.15 4.20 -2.81
N GLY A 104 4.70 3.32 -1.92
CA GLY A 104 3.29 3.23 -1.49
C GLY A 104 2.30 2.66 -2.50
N ALA A 105 2.57 2.71 -3.81
CA ALA A 105 1.64 2.24 -4.83
C ALA A 105 1.42 0.72 -4.75
N ALA A 106 0.18 0.25 -4.87
CA ALA A 106 -0.18 -1.17 -4.85
C ALA A 106 0.32 -2.00 -3.64
N GLN A 107 0.84 -1.38 -2.56
CA GLN A 107 1.32 -2.07 -1.36
C GLN A 107 0.27 -3.03 -0.77
N GLY A 108 -1.01 -2.63 -0.80
CA GLY A 108 -2.10 -3.46 -0.32
C GLY A 108 -2.21 -4.81 -1.03
N VAL A 109 -1.83 -4.90 -2.31
CA VAL A 109 -1.83 -6.16 -3.06
C VAL A 109 -0.78 -7.12 -2.50
N LEU A 110 0.43 -6.61 -2.24
CA LEU A 110 1.52 -7.38 -1.65
C LEU A 110 1.18 -7.86 -0.23
N LEU A 111 0.61 -6.97 0.60
CA LEU A 111 0.15 -7.33 1.93
C LEU A 111 -0.93 -8.42 1.90
N MET A 112 -1.89 -8.33 0.99
CA MET A 112 -2.93 -9.36 0.83
C MET A 112 -2.33 -10.69 0.34
N ALA A 113 -1.36 -10.66 -0.57
CA ALA A 113 -0.66 -11.86 -1.02
C ALA A 113 0.06 -12.54 0.15
N VAL A 114 0.89 -11.78 0.88
CA VAL A 114 1.66 -12.27 2.03
C VAL A 114 0.75 -12.85 3.11
N MET A 115 -0.26 -12.08 3.53
CA MET A 115 -1.15 -12.52 4.60
C MET A 115 -2.06 -13.66 4.18
N GLY A 116 -2.61 -13.63 2.98
CA GLY A 116 -3.53 -14.68 2.54
C GLY A 116 -2.86 -16.01 2.23
N ILE A 117 -1.56 -16.03 1.95
CA ILE A 117 -0.77 -17.27 1.84
C ILE A 117 -0.36 -17.78 3.23
N GLY A 118 0.00 -16.85 4.13
CA GLY A 118 0.69 -17.18 5.37
C GLY A 118 -0.15 -17.22 6.63
N ILE A 119 -1.43 -16.81 6.57
CA ILE A 119 -2.32 -16.74 7.73
C ILE A 119 -3.64 -17.43 7.38
N ASP A 120 -4.05 -18.37 8.21
CA ASP A 120 -5.38 -18.97 8.15
C ASP A 120 -6.42 -18.01 8.77
N GLU A 121 -6.99 -17.15 7.92
CA GLU A 121 -7.97 -16.16 8.30
C GLU A 121 -8.76 -15.68 7.08
N THR A 122 -10.04 -15.35 7.27
CA THR A 122 -10.92 -14.89 6.20
C THR A 122 -10.36 -13.65 5.47
N LEU A 123 -10.49 -13.62 4.14
CA LEU A 123 -9.99 -12.52 3.31
C LEU A 123 -10.54 -11.15 3.74
N GLN A 124 -11.78 -11.10 4.23
CA GLN A 124 -12.39 -9.88 4.75
C GLN A 124 -11.65 -9.36 6.00
N ARG A 125 -11.29 -10.26 6.93
CA ARG A 125 -10.56 -9.93 8.15
C ARG A 125 -9.12 -9.54 7.84
N LEU A 126 -8.46 -10.23 6.92
CA LEU A 126 -7.14 -9.86 6.42
C LEU A 126 -7.15 -8.50 5.71
N ASN A 127 -8.21 -8.18 4.97
CA ASN A 127 -8.36 -6.88 4.32
C ASN A 127 -8.50 -5.73 5.34
N GLY A 128 -9.14 -5.97 6.48
CA GLY A 128 -9.14 -5.05 7.62
C GLY A 128 -7.73 -4.81 8.16
N VAL A 129 -6.96 -5.88 8.40
CA VAL A 129 -5.56 -5.81 8.86
C VAL A 129 -4.70 -5.06 7.83
N LYS A 130 -4.79 -5.41 6.54
CA LYS A 130 -4.09 -4.76 5.42
C LYS A 130 -4.24 -3.24 5.44
N ASN A 131 -5.47 -2.74 5.62
CA ASN A 131 -5.74 -1.31 5.65
C ASN A 131 -5.04 -0.61 6.82
N VAL A 132 -4.99 -1.26 8.00
CA VAL A 132 -4.26 -0.74 9.15
C VAL A 132 -2.76 -0.68 8.87
N LEU A 133 -2.16 -1.76 8.36
CA LEU A 133 -0.72 -1.80 8.07
C LEU A 133 -0.32 -0.78 7.00
N ALA A 134 -1.06 -0.72 5.89
CA ALA A 134 -0.85 0.27 4.84
C ALA A 134 -0.96 1.70 5.39
N SER A 135 -1.90 1.95 6.32
CA SER A 135 -2.03 3.24 6.97
C SER A 135 -0.83 3.57 7.86
N ILE A 136 -0.33 2.59 8.61
CA ILE A 136 0.87 2.74 9.44
C ILE A 136 2.09 3.11 8.56
N ALA A 137 2.34 2.35 7.49
CA ALA A 137 3.44 2.62 6.56
C ALA A 137 3.37 4.01 5.93
N ASN A 138 2.18 4.41 5.44
CA ASN A 138 1.99 5.73 4.85
C ASN A 138 2.11 6.86 5.89
N ALA A 139 1.61 6.64 7.12
CA ALA A 139 1.69 7.64 8.18
C ALA A 139 3.13 7.88 8.62
N ILE A 140 3.91 6.82 8.83
CA ILE A 140 5.32 6.97 9.23
C ILE A 140 6.15 7.58 8.10
N ALA A 141 5.90 7.21 6.84
CA ALA A 141 6.58 7.83 5.71
C ALA A 141 6.29 9.32 5.62
N GLY A 142 5.01 9.72 5.68
CA GLY A 142 4.62 11.13 5.70
C GLY A 142 5.22 11.91 6.88
N LEU A 143 5.27 11.30 8.06
CA LEU A 143 5.88 11.92 9.25
C LEU A 143 7.38 12.14 9.06
N VAL A 144 8.10 11.15 8.52
CA VAL A 144 9.54 11.26 8.21
C VAL A 144 9.79 12.39 7.22
N PHE A 145 8.99 12.51 6.15
CA PHE A 145 9.12 13.62 5.19
C PHE A 145 8.87 14.99 5.82
N ILE A 146 7.86 15.14 6.69
CA ILE A 146 7.58 16.42 7.37
C ILE A 146 8.74 16.85 8.26
N VAL A 147 9.44 15.89 8.89
CA VAL A 147 10.52 16.19 9.84
C VAL A 147 11.85 16.46 9.13
N VAL A 148 12.14 15.77 8.02
CA VAL A 148 13.48 15.77 7.41
C VAL A 148 13.57 16.62 6.14
N ALA A 149 12.49 16.74 5.36
CA ALA A 149 12.53 17.49 4.11
C ALA A 149 12.16 18.96 4.34
N ASP A 150 12.76 19.87 3.58
CA ASP A 150 12.28 21.25 3.47
C ASP A 150 11.02 21.26 2.60
N VAL A 151 9.87 21.26 3.26
CA VAL A 151 8.58 21.10 2.60
C VAL A 151 7.96 22.46 2.27
N ASP A 152 7.64 22.67 0.99
CA ASP A 152 6.77 23.76 0.59
C ASP A 152 5.31 23.45 1.00
N TRP A 153 4.84 24.16 2.02
CA TRP A 153 3.50 23.98 2.57
C TRP A 153 2.38 24.33 1.60
N ALA A 154 2.62 25.21 0.62
CA ALA A 154 1.64 25.53 -0.42
C ALA A 154 1.49 24.34 -1.38
N VAL A 155 2.60 23.72 -1.79
CA VAL A 155 2.59 22.50 -2.61
C VAL A 155 1.91 21.35 -1.85
N VAL A 156 2.21 21.17 -0.57
CA VAL A 156 1.52 20.18 0.27
C VAL A 156 0.02 20.44 0.35
N ALA A 157 -0.41 21.68 0.56
CA ALA A 157 -1.82 22.02 0.64
C ALA A 157 -2.53 21.72 -0.69
N LEU A 158 -1.92 22.06 -1.83
CA LEU A 158 -2.45 21.74 -3.16
C LEU A 158 -2.57 20.23 -3.38
N ILE A 159 -1.52 19.47 -3.06
CA ILE A 159 -1.53 18.00 -3.18
C ILE A 159 -2.58 17.40 -2.23
N ALA A 160 -2.69 17.90 -1.00
CA ALA A 160 -3.64 17.41 -0.01
C ALA A 160 -5.09 17.64 -0.46
N VAL A 161 -5.43 18.85 -0.89
CA VAL A 161 -6.77 19.19 -1.40
C VAL A 161 -7.08 18.38 -2.66
N GLY A 162 -6.16 18.34 -3.62
CA GLY A 162 -6.31 17.55 -4.84
C GLY A 162 -6.51 16.06 -4.56
N SER A 163 -5.75 15.50 -3.60
CA SER A 163 -5.88 14.10 -3.18
C SER A 163 -7.21 13.82 -2.46
N VAL A 164 -7.71 14.75 -1.65
CA VAL A 164 -9.00 14.61 -0.97
C VAL A 164 -10.14 14.65 -1.99
N VAL A 165 -10.15 15.65 -2.87
CA VAL A 165 -11.18 15.79 -3.92
C VAL A 165 -11.13 14.60 -4.87
N GLY A 166 -9.95 14.26 -5.38
CA GLY A 166 -9.76 13.10 -6.25
C GLY A 166 -10.13 11.79 -5.56
N GLY A 167 -9.80 11.64 -4.27
CA GLY A 167 -10.18 10.47 -3.48
C GLY A 167 -11.70 10.35 -3.28
N GLN A 168 -12.39 11.46 -3.04
CA GLN A 168 -13.85 11.48 -2.91
C GLN A 168 -14.54 11.18 -4.26
N LEU A 169 -14.09 11.81 -5.34
CA LEU A 169 -14.60 11.53 -6.70
C LEU A 169 -14.31 10.09 -7.12
N GLY A 170 -13.12 9.58 -6.82
CA GLY A 170 -12.77 8.18 -7.05
C GLY A 170 -13.63 7.22 -6.24
N ALA A 171 -13.97 7.56 -4.98
CA ALA A 171 -14.84 6.74 -4.16
C ALA A 171 -16.31 6.77 -4.61
N SER A 172 -16.82 7.90 -5.11
CA SER A 172 -18.21 8.03 -5.53
C SER A 172 -18.45 7.52 -6.96
N TYR A 173 -17.61 7.94 -7.91
CA TYR A 173 -17.73 7.57 -9.33
C TYR A 173 -16.92 6.32 -9.69
N GLY A 174 -15.73 6.14 -9.12
CA GLY A 174 -14.88 4.98 -9.42
C GLY A 174 -15.51 3.65 -9.00
N ARG A 175 -16.40 3.65 -8.00
CA ARG A 175 -17.19 2.46 -7.62
C ARG A 175 -18.24 2.05 -8.66
N ARG A 176 -18.60 2.95 -9.58
CA ARG A 176 -19.55 2.67 -10.68
C ARG A 176 -18.87 2.09 -11.92
N LEU A 177 -17.54 2.18 -12.01
CA LEU A 177 -16.78 1.63 -13.13
C LEU A 177 -16.55 0.12 -12.94
N PRO A 178 -16.59 -0.67 -14.03
CA PRO A 178 -16.17 -2.07 -13.97
C PRO A 178 -14.70 -2.15 -13.57
N ALA A 179 -14.35 -3.13 -12.73
CA ALA A 179 -13.00 -3.25 -12.18
C ALA A 179 -11.88 -3.29 -13.26
N THR A 180 -12.19 -3.84 -14.44
CA THR A 180 -11.27 -3.84 -15.59
C THR A 180 -10.99 -2.44 -16.13
N ALA A 181 -12.01 -1.57 -16.20
CA ALA A 181 -11.82 -0.18 -16.65
C ALA A 181 -10.99 0.63 -15.65
N LEU A 182 -11.22 0.43 -14.34
CA LEU A 182 -10.41 1.09 -13.31
C LEU A 182 -8.93 0.67 -13.40
N ARG A 183 -8.66 -0.63 -13.59
CA ARG A 183 -7.28 -1.12 -13.78
C ARG A 183 -6.66 -0.60 -15.07
N ALA A 184 -7.40 -0.62 -16.18
CA ALA A 184 -6.93 -0.09 -17.45
C ALA A 184 -6.59 1.40 -17.32
N LEU A 185 -7.42 2.18 -16.64
CA LEU A 185 -7.15 3.59 -16.35
C LEU A 185 -5.88 3.78 -15.54
N ILE A 186 -5.69 3.02 -14.45
CA ILE A 186 -4.47 3.07 -13.63
C ILE A 186 -3.23 2.76 -14.47
N VAL A 187 -3.31 1.72 -15.31
CA VAL A 187 -2.19 1.31 -16.18
C VAL A 187 -1.90 2.37 -17.24
N VAL A 188 -2.91 2.91 -17.91
CA VAL A 188 -2.75 3.97 -18.92
C VAL A 188 -2.08 5.18 -18.28
N VAL A 189 -2.62 5.70 -17.17
CA VAL A 189 -2.05 6.85 -16.46
C VAL A 189 -0.61 6.58 -16.02
N GLY A 190 -0.34 5.38 -15.47
CA GLY A 190 1.01 5.00 -15.05
C GLY A 190 1.99 4.93 -16.22
N LEU A 191 1.60 4.33 -17.35
CA LEU A 191 2.44 4.28 -18.55
C LEU A 191 2.66 5.67 -19.15
N THR A 192 1.63 6.53 -19.17
CA THR A 192 1.77 7.92 -19.61
C THR A 192 2.76 8.68 -18.74
N ALA A 193 2.69 8.52 -17.42
CA ALA A 193 3.64 9.13 -16.49
C ALA A 193 5.07 8.64 -16.73
N VAL A 194 5.26 7.34 -16.96
CA VAL A 194 6.57 6.77 -17.31
C VAL A 194 7.09 7.33 -18.63
N THR A 195 6.24 7.41 -19.68
CA THR A 195 6.66 7.97 -20.97
C THR A 195 7.04 9.44 -20.86
N ALA A 196 6.28 10.24 -20.10
CA ALA A 196 6.61 11.64 -19.87
C ALA A 196 7.96 11.76 -19.13
N LEU A 197 8.15 11.00 -18.05
CA LEU A 197 9.42 10.97 -17.30
C LEU A 197 10.64 10.60 -18.15
N LEU A 198 10.47 9.74 -19.16
CA LEU A 198 11.56 9.33 -20.05
C LEU A 198 11.81 10.33 -21.20
N LEU A 199 10.82 11.14 -21.56
CA LEU A 199 10.89 12.09 -22.68
C LEU A 199 11.30 13.51 -22.26
N GLY A 200 11.25 13.84 -20.96
CA GLY A 200 11.62 15.14 -20.39
C GLY A 200 10.45 16.11 -20.35
#